data_AF-A0A1Q3BDI1-F1
#
_entry.id   AF-A0A1Q3BDI1-F1
#
_cell.length_a   1.000
_cell.length_b   1.000
_cell.length_c   1.000
_cell.angle_alpha   90.00
_cell.angle_beta   90.00
_cell.angle_gamma   90.00
#
_symmetry.space_group_name_H-M   'P 1'
#
loop_
_entity.id
_entity.type
_entity.pdbx_description
1 polymer ?
#
loop_
_entity_poly.entity_id
_entity_poly.type
_entity_poly.pdbx_seq_one_letter_code
_entity_poly.pdbx_strand_id
1 'polypeptide(L)'
;MEQTIKITKTRQNNMLLDAKTINELVKNFKYIHFALVQVTIILLSRQGLNTSVFVCLRNAKHLNFDDSLIGAFEESLCNGHVYFDWYSDSTISLTDKNILETLKINIKLHGYNMFLRSEIIAIILHVHYKATNSICPKSLVNLTKGETTIMRCATNDSNILIPQKKKKME
;
A
#
# COMPACT_ATOMS: atom_id res chain seq x y z
N MET A 1 -10.11 2.41 -7.93
CA MET A 1 -9.50 1.41 -8.84
C MET A 1 -9.29 0.13 -8.08
N GLU A 2 -9.59 -1.01 -8.69
CA GLU A 2 -9.40 -2.34 -8.10
C GLU A 2 -8.35 -3.12 -8.88
N GLN A 3 -7.47 -3.83 -8.18
CA GLN A 3 -6.47 -4.70 -8.78
C GLN A 3 -6.34 -5.99 -7.96
N THR A 4 -6.22 -7.12 -8.64
CA THR A 4 -5.89 -8.41 -8.01
C THR A 4 -4.48 -8.83 -8.40
N ILE A 5 -3.65 -9.11 -7.41
CA ILE A 5 -2.25 -9.47 -7.56
C ILE A 5 -2.04 -10.88 -6.99
N LYS A 6 -1.50 -11.77 -7.81
CA LYS A 6 -1.11 -13.10 -7.38
C LYS A 6 0.36 -13.12 -6.97
N ILE A 7 0.66 -13.70 -5.82
CA ILE A 7 2.02 -13.78 -5.30
C ILE A 7 2.57 -15.19 -5.49
N THR A 8 3.62 -15.27 -6.30
CA THR A 8 4.28 -16.52 -6.70
C THR A 8 5.73 -16.61 -6.21
N LYS A 9 6.23 -15.55 -5.57
CA LYS A 9 7.59 -15.41 -5.05
C LYS A 9 7.55 -14.99 -3.60
N THR A 10 8.60 -15.32 -2.86
CA THR A 10 8.76 -14.90 -1.44
C THR A 10 8.89 -13.39 -1.28
N ARG A 11 9.30 -12.67 -2.32
CA ARG A 11 9.30 -11.20 -2.39
C ARG A 11 8.73 -10.73 -3.72
N GLN A 12 7.85 -9.74 -3.68
CA GLN A 12 7.27 -9.14 -4.88
C GLN A 12 6.96 -7.66 -4.66
N ASN A 13 7.14 -6.88 -5.72
CA ASN A 13 6.86 -5.44 -5.74
C ASN A 13 5.86 -5.19 -6.86
N ASN A 14 4.80 -4.44 -6.58
CA ASN A 14 3.80 -4.12 -7.60
C ASN A 14 3.46 -2.62 -7.53
N MET A 15 3.21 -2.05 -8.70
CA MET A 15 2.82 -0.65 -8.86
C MET A 15 1.34 -0.53 -8.59
N LEU A 16 0.93 0.49 -7.82
CA LEU A 16 -0.50 0.69 -7.55
C LEU A 16 -1.20 1.39 -8.70
N LEU A 17 -0.48 2.05 -9.61
CA LEU A 17 -1.05 2.83 -10.72
C LEU A 17 -0.71 2.16 -12.04
N ASP A 18 -1.69 2.07 -12.93
CA ASP A 18 -1.48 1.63 -14.31
C ASP A 18 -1.42 2.83 -15.27
N ALA A 19 -0.65 2.67 -16.35
CA ALA A 19 -0.45 3.71 -17.34
C ALA A 19 -1.75 4.17 -18.01
N LYS A 20 -2.73 3.27 -18.19
CA LYS A 20 -4.00 3.61 -18.84
C LYS A 20 -4.80 4.58 -17.98
N THR A 21 -4.92 4.32 -16.67
CA THR A 21 -5.58 5.23 -15.72
C THR A 21 -4.90 6.60 -15.69
N ILE A 22 -3.57 6.65 -15.62
CA ILE A 22 -2.84 7.92 -15.62
C ILE A 22 -3.06 8.71 -16.90
N ASN A 23 -2.96 8.06 -18.07
CA ASN A 23 -3.13 8.72 -19.36
C ASN A 23 -4.53 9.32 -19.52
N GLU A 24 -5.56 8.71 -18.95
CA GLU A 24 -6.91 9.29 -18.94
C GLU A 24 -7.02 10.49 -17.98
N LEU A 25 -6.43 10.41 -16.79
CA LEU A 25 -6.51 11.47 -15.79
C LEU A 25 -5.77 12.74 -16.21
N VAL A 26 -4.59 12.60 -16.84
CA VAL A 26 -3.74 13.73 -17.27
C VAL A 26 -4.46 14.66 -18.25
N LYS A 27 -5.47 14.18 -18.99
CA LYS A 27 -6.23 14.99 -19.94
C LYS A 27 -6.98 16.14 -19.29
N ASN A 28 -7.47 15.95 -18.05
CA ASN A 28 -8.39 16.87 -17.39
C ASN A 28 -7.89 17.36 -16.02
N PHE A 29 -6.91 16.68 -15.44
CA PHE A 29 -6.47 16.92 -14.07
C PHE A 29 -4.95 17.09 -13.97
N LYS A 30 -4.52 17.92 -13.03
CA LYS A 30 -3.10 18.16 -12.72
C LYS A 30 -2.57 17.27 -11.61
N TYR A 31 -3.43 16.86 -10.69
CA TYR A 31 -3.06 16.10 -9.50
C TYR A 31 -3.98 14.93 -9.25
N ILE A 32 -3.44 13.92 -8.57
CA ILE A 32 -4.18 12.81 -8.00
C ILE A 32 -3.92 12.80 -6.49
N HIS A 33 -5.00 12.79 -5.72
CA HIS A 33 -4.97 12.68 -4.28
C HIS A 33 -5.40 11.28 -3.87
N PHE A 34 -4.53 10.55 -3.17
CA PHE A 34 -4.82 9.22 -2.62
C PHE A 34 -5.39 9.39 -1.23
N ALA A 35 -6.63 8.94 -1.03
CA ALA A 35 -7.31 9.05 0.26
C ALA A 35 -7.24 7.74 1.06
N LEU A 36 -7.40 6.60 0.39
CA LEU A 36 -7.44 5.29 1.01
C LEU A 36 -6.90 4.20 0.08
N VAL A 37 -6.05 3.33 0.61
CA VAL A 37 -5.66 2.06 -0.03
C VAL A 37 -6.15 0.93 0.87
N GLN A 38 -7.07 0.12 0.37
CA GLN A 38 -7.56 -1.08 1.06
C GLN A 38 -6.84 -2.30 0.51
N VAL A 39 -6.41 -3.17 1.41
CA VAL A 39 -5.66 -4.39 1.07
C VAL A 39 -6.32 -5.57 1.73
N THR A 40 -6.78 -6.51 0.91
CA THR A 40 -7.27 -7.81 1.35
C THR A 40 -6.29 -8.87 0.91
N ILE A 41 -5.78 -9.65 1.86
CA ILE A 41 -4.91 -10.80 1.61
C ILE A 41 -5.74 -12.06 1.80
N ILE A 42 -5.75 -12.90 0.78
CA ILE A 42 -6.45 -14.18 0.76
C ILE A 42 -5.40 -15.27 0.62
N LEU A 43 -5.35 -16.18 1.59
CA LEU A 43 -4.52 -17.37 1.51
C LEU A 43 -5.09 -18.32 0.47
N LEU A 44 -4.27 -18.72 -0.51
CA LEU A 44 -4.64 -19.70 -1.54
C LEU A 44 -4.13 -21.11 -1.22
N SER A 45 -3.38 -21.26 -0.13
CA SER A 45 -2.87 -22.51 0.39
C SER A 45 -3.61 -22.96 1.66
N ARG A 46 -3.12 -24.03 2.30
CA ARG A 46 -3.64 -24.55 3.57
C ARG A 46 -3.51 -23.52 4.71
N GLN A 47 -4.60 -23.33 5.48
CA GLN A 47 -4.64 -22.55 6.73
C GLN A 47 -3.96 -23.27 7.90
N GLY A 48 -3.62 -22.53 8.97
CA GLY A 48 -3.02 -23.08 10.19
C GLY A 48 -1.52 -23.40 10.09
N LEU A 49 -0.85 -23.01 9.00
CA LEU A 49 0.61 -23.03 8.92
C LEU A 49 1.18 -21.81 9.64
N ASN A 50 2.33 -21.98 10.30
CA ASN A 50 3.07 -20.88 10.92
C ASN A 50 3.76 -20.02 9.83
N THR A 51 2.95 -19.26 9.11
CA THR A 51 3.36 -18.37 8.03
C THR A 51 2.89 -16.95 8.31
N SER A 52 3.67 -15.98 7.85
CA SER A 52 3.33 -14.57 7.94
C SER A 52 3.55 -13.87 6.62
N VAL A 53 2.93 -12.71 6.49
CA VAL A 53 3.14 -11.78 5.40
C VAL A 53 3.52 -10.43 5.96
N PHE A 54 4.61 -9.88 5.43
CA PHE A 54 4.97 -8.50 5.60
C PHE A 54 4.55 -7.74 4.34
N VAL A 55 3.75 -6.70 4.50
CA VAL A 55 3.32 -5.82 3.41
C VAL A 55 3.66 -4.39 3.77
N CYS A 56 4.20 -3.65 2.82
CA CYS A 56 4.39 -2.22 3.00
C CYS A 56 4.00 -1.42 1.76
N LEU A 57 3.41 -0.27 2.02
CA LEU A 57 3.10 0.77 1.05
C LEU A 57 4.22 1.81 1.10
N ARG A 58 4.79 2.15 -0.06
CA ARG A 58 5.93 3.06 -0.14
C ARG A 58 5.80 4.07 -1.28
N ASN A 59 6.32 5.27 -1.05
CA ASN A 59 6.64 6.26 -2.07
C ASN A 59 8.06 6.01 -2.61
N ALA A 60 8.18 5.14 -3.61
CA ALA A 60 9.45 4.68 -4.15
C ALA A 60 10.20 5.74 -4.98
N LYS A 61 9.72 6.99 -5.06
CA LYS A 61 10.56 8.13 -5.48
C LYS A 61 11.69 8.40 -4.49
N HIS A 62 11.50 8.08 -3.21
CA HIS A 62 12.57 8.10 -2.22
C HIS A 62 13.40 6.83 -2.38
N LEU A 63 14.69 6.99 -2.71
CA LEU A 63 15.58 5.86 -2.97
C LEU A 63 15.96 5.11 -1.68
N ASN A 64 16.03 5.83 -0.55
CA ASN A 64 16.18 5.21 0.75
C ASN A 64 14.87 4.50 1.13
N PHE A 65 14.98 3.24 1.54
CA PHE A 65 13.82 2.42 1.87
C PHE A 65 13.00 3.00 3.03
N ASP A 66 13.67 3.42 4.10
CA ASP A 66 13.04 3.92 5.32
C ASP A 66 12.33 5.24 5.04
N ASP A 67 12.98 6.13 4.28
CA ASP A 67 12.37 7.40 3.86
C ASP A 67 11.20 7.20 2.88
N SER A 68 11.19 6.08 2.14
CA SER A 68 10.11 5.75 1.21
C SER A 68 8.87 5.17 1.90
N LEU A 69 8.99 4.73 3.15
CA LEU A 69 7.91 4.02 3.84
C LEU A 69 6.74 4.97 4.11
N ILE A 70 5.53 4.58 3.68
CA ILE A 70 4.27 5.24 4.06
C ILE A 70 3.64 4.48 5.23
N GLY A 71 3.66 3.16 5.15
CA GLY A 71 3.22 2.27 6.21
C GLY A 71 3.58 0.82 5.91
N ALA A 72 3.73 0.03 6.95
CA ALA A 72 3.95 -1.40 6.86
C ALA A 72 3.17 -2.15 7.93
N PHE A 73 2.84 -3.40 7.65
CA PHE A 73 2.42 -4.34 8.67
C PHE A 73 3.07 -5.68 8.44
N GLU A 74 3.21 -6.45 9.51
CA GLU A 74 3.41 -7.88 9.46
C GLU A 74 2.22 -8.56 10.12
N GLU A 75 1.68 -9.58 9.45
CA GLU A 75 0.61 -10.36 10.06
C GLU A 75 0.68 -11.86 9.75
N SER A 76 0.23 -12.65 10.73
CA SER A 76 0.09 -14.09 10.57
C SER A 76 -1.00 -14.44 9.55
N LEU A 77 -0.70 -15.41 8.68
CA LEU A 77 -1.68 -15.97 7.75
C LEU A 77 -2.33 -17.26 8.25
N CYS A 78 -2.10 -17.64 9.52
CA CYS A 78 -2.71 -18.82 10.15
C CYS A 78 -4.24 -18.84 9.98
N ASN A 79 -4.89 -17.68 10.13
CA ASN A 79 -6.36 -17.50 10.08
C ASN A 79 -6.91 -17.35 8.65
N GLY A 80 -6.04 -17.37 7.64
CA GLY A 80 -6.40 -17.50 6.21
C GLY A 80 -6.76 -16.21 5.47
N HIS A 81 -7.18 -15.14 6.14
CA HIS A 81 -7.42 -13.85 5.49
C HIS A 81 -7.06 -12.69 6.39
N VAL A 82 -6.63 -11.58 5.79
CA VAL A 82 -6.28 -10.37 6.51
C VAL A 82 -6.72 -9.15 5.72
N TYR A 83 -7.19 -8.12 6.42
CA TYR A 83 -7.72 -6.90 5.84
C TYR A 83 -7.10 -5.66 6.49
N PHE A 84 -6.73 -4.69 5.66
CA PHE A 84 -6.12 -3.43 6.08
C PHE A 84 -6.64 -2.23 5.31
N ASP A 85 -6.80 -1.13 6.02
CA ASP A 85 -7.04 0.20 5.47
C ASP A 85 -5.82 1.09 5.71
N TRP A 86 -5.26 1.67 4.64
CA TRP A 86 -4.26 2.73 4.68
C TRP A 86 -4.88 4.06 4.28
N TYR A 87 -5.16 4.90 5.27
CA TYR A 87 -5.55 6.28 5.05
C TYR A 87 -4.30 7.13 4.90
N SER A 88 -4.08 7.68 3.72
CA SER A 88 -2.97 8.60 3.45
C SER A 88 -3.53 9.95 3.02
N ASP A 89 -2.82 11.04 3.31
CA ASP A 89 -3.10 12.36 2.75
C ASP A 89 -2.02 12.72 1.70
N SER A 90 -1.88 11.88 0.68
CA SER A 90 -0.80 12.02 -0.32
C SER A 90 -1.34 12.53 -1.64
N THR A 91 -0.80 13.67 -2.10
CA THR A 91 -1.13 14.26 -3.41
C THR A 91 0.08 14.22 -4.33
N ILE A 92 -0.08 13.70 -5.54
CA ILE A 92 0.97 13.53 -6.53
C ILE A 92 0.59 14.27 -7.82
N SER A 93 1.57 14.91 -8.46
CA SER A 93 1.38 15.53 -9.76
C SER A 93 1.20 14.46 -10.84
N LEU A 94 0.16 14.58 -11.66
CA LEU A 94 -0.11 13.68 -12.79
C LEU A 94 0.94 13.84 -13.90
N THR A 95 1.67 14.96 -13.93
CA THR A 95 2.76 15.21 -14.89
C THR A 95 4.14 14.76 -14.38
N ASP A 96 4.23 14.17 -13.18
CA ASP A 96 5.47 13.61 -12.67
C ASP A 96 5.92 12.44 -13.58
N LYS A 97 7.14 12.54 -14.13
CA LYS A 97 7.71 11.54 -15.03
C LYS A 97 7.79 10.15 -14.40
N ASN A 98 7.86 10.09 -13.07
CA ASN A 98 7.98 8.86 -12.30
C ASN A 98 6.67 8.48 -11.58
N ILE A 99 5.52 9.02 -12.00
CA ILE A 99 4.24 8.77 -11.32
C ILE A 99 3.92 7.28 -11.17
N LEU A 100 4.18 6.49 -12.21
CA LEU A 100 3.92 5.05 -12.19
C LEU A 100 4.80 4.33 -11.15
N GLU A 101 6.04 4.78 -11.00
CA GLU A 101 7.00 4.24 -10.03
C GLU A 101 6.79 4.77 -8.62
N THR A 102 5.91 5.76 -8.44
CA THR A 102 5.79 6.50 -7.18
C THR A 102 5.20 5.64 -6.08
N LEU A 103 4.00 5.08 -6.26
CA LEU A 103 3.32 4.35 -5.20
C LEU A 103 3.42 2.84 -5.45
N LYS A 104 4.10 2.14 -4.54
CA LYS A 104 4.34 0.70 -4.64
C LYS A 104 3.90 -0.04 -3.39
N ILE A 105 3.40 -1.25 -3.61
CA ILE A 105 3.21 -2.25 -2.57
C ILE A 105 4.33 -3.28 -2.68
N ASN A 106 4.97 -3.55 -1.56
CA ASN A 106 6.02 -4.55 -1.45
C ASN A 106 5.56 -5.61 -0.47
N ILE A 107 5.63 -6.86 -0.91
CA ILE A 107 5.18 -8.02 -0.16
C ILE A 107 6.36 -8.94 0.07
N LYS A 108 6.49 -9.44 1.29
CA LYS A 108 7.43 -10.47 1.67
C LYS A 108 6.70 -11.55 2.46
N LEU A 109 6.82 -12.78 2.00
CA LEU A 109 6.25 -13.97 2.64
C LEU A 109 7.31 -14.62 3.54
N HIS A 110 6.88 -15.14 4.69
CA HIS A 110 7.73 -15.88 5.62
C HIS A 110 7.13 -17.25 5.96
N GLY A 111 7.98 -18.26 6.13
CA GLY A 111 7.57 -19.62 6.48
C GLY A 111 7.00 -20.47 5.34
N TYR A 112 6.89 -19.93 4.11
CA TYR A 112 6.38 -20.69 2.96
C TYR A 112 7.47 -21.52 2.28
N ASN A 113 7.23 -22.83 2.20
CA ASN A 113 8.01 -23.77 1.40
C ASN A 113 7.06 -24.46 0.40
N MET A 114 6.86 -23.83 -0.76
CA MET A 114 5.97 -24.33 -1.81
C MET A 114 6.76 -24.50 -3.12
N PHE A 115 6.21 -25.29 -4.05
CA PHE A 115 6.79 -25.43 -5.38
C PHE A 115 6.93 -24.08 -6.08
N LEU A 116 7.96 -23.96 -6.91
CA LEU A 116 8.22 -22.74 -7.66
C LEU A 116 6.99 -22.41 -8.53
N ARG A 117 6.57 -21.13 -8.52
CA ARG A 117 5.39 -20.62 -9.24
C ARG A 117 4.03 -21.06 -8.71
N SER A 118 3.96 -21.79 -7.59
CA SER A 118 2.69 -21.95 -6.89
C SER A 118 2.13 -20.59 -6.46
N GLU A 119 0.84 -20.40 -6.63
CA GLU A 119 0.13 -19.23 -6.12
C GLU A 119 -0.04 -19.40 -4.60
N ILE A 120 0.62 -18.57 -3.80
CA ILE A 120 0.64 -18.71 -2.34
C ILE A 120 -0.49 -17.90 -1.72
N ILE A 121 -0.57 -16.64 -2.10
CA ILE A 121 -1.62 -15.70 -1.69
C ILE A 121 -2.12 -14.90 -2.90
N ALA A 122 -3.37 -14.47 -2.82
CA ALA A 122 -3.92 -13.40 -3.63
C ALA A 122 -4.04 -12.13 -2.79
N ILE A 123 -3.79 -10.99 -3.42
CA ILE A 123 -3.97 -9.68 -2.80
C ILE A 123 -4.94 -8.90 -3.67
N ILE A 124 -6.03 -8.43 -3.05
CA ILE A 124 -7.00 -7.55 -3.67
C ILE A 124 -6.73 -6.14 -3.13
N LEU A 125 -6.49 -5.20 -4.04
CA LEU A 125 -6.20 -3.81 -3.73
C LEU A 125 -7.30 -2.92 -4.24
N HIS A 126 -7.85 -2.07 -3.35
CA HIS A 126 -8.76 -1.00 -3.73
C HIS A 126 -8.12 0.35 -3.42
N VAL A 127 -7.79 1.09 -4.48
CA VAL A 127 -7.22 2.43 -4.38
C VAL A 127 -8.32 3.47 -4.58
N HIS A 128 -8.60 4.22 -3.54
CA HIS A 128 -9.53 5.35 -3.53
C HIS A 128 -8.75 6.64 -3.71
N TYR A 129 -9.05 7.35 -4.79
CA TYR A 129 -8.39 8.59 -5.14
C TYR A 129 -9.37 9.63 -5.65
N LYS A 130 -8.94 10.89 -5.61
CA LYS A 130 -9.63 12.03 -6.21
C LYS A 130 -8.66 12.76 -7.14
N ALA A 131 -9.02 12.88 -8.41
CA ALA A 131 -8.29 13.73 -9.34
C ALA A 131 -8.72 15.20 -9.15
N THR A 132 -7.77 16.12 -9.19
CA THR A 132 -8.01 17.55 -8.88
C THR A 132 -7.04 18.46 -9.62
N ASN A 133 -7.44 19.72 -9.82
CA ASN A 133 -6.61 20.80 -10.34
C ASN A 133 -6.06 21.73 -9.25
N SER A 134 -6.41 21.49 -7.99
CA SER A 134 -5.93 22.25 -6.82
C SER A 134 -5.19 21.36 -5.82
N ILE A 135 -4.22 21.94 -5.11
CA ILE A 135 -3.34 21.24 -4.14
C ILE A 135 -3.98 21.17 -2.73
N CYS A 136 -5.27 21.54 -2.59
CA CYS A 136 -5.97 21.54 -1.29
C CYS A 136 -7.07 20.46 -1.21
N PRO A 137 -6.76 19.16 -1.37
CA PRO A 137 -7.74 18.13 -1.05
C PRO A 137 -7.95 18.12 0.47
N LYS A 138 -9.20 18.35 0.91
CA LYS A 138 -9.59 18.08 2.29
C LYS A 138 -9.64 16.57 2.46
N SER A 139 -8.73 15.99 3.25
CA SER A 139 -8.81 14.60 3.69
C SER A 139 -10.16 14.35 4.37
N LEU A 140 -10.75 13.17 4.13
CA LEU A 140 -12.01 12.74 4.75
C LEU A 140 -11.83 12.34 6.22
N VAL A 141 -10.58 12.15 6.67
CA VAL A 141 -10.23 11.72 8.03
C VAL A 141 -9.59 12.88 8.78
N ASN A 142 -10.10 13.14 10.00
CA ASN A 142 -9.50 14.08 10.94
C ASN A 142 -8.17 13.50 11.45
N LEU A 143 -7.09 13.70 10.71
CA LEU A 143 -5.73 13.41 11.17
C LEU A 143 -5.42 14.28 12.39
N THR A 144 -4.91 13.70 13.48
CA THR A 144 -4.48 14.52 14.61
C THR A 144 -3.20 15.29 14.27
N LYS A 145 -2.90 16.36 15.01
CA LYS A 145 -1.73 17.22 14.74
C LYS A 145 -0.44 16.41 14.85
N GLY A 146 0.14 16.04 13.70
CA GLY A 146 1.38 15.26 13.60
C GLY A 146 1.23 13.97 12.80
N GLU A 147 0.01 13.49 12.58
CA GLU A 147 -0.29 12.30 11.79
C GLU A 147 -0.51 12.67 10.32
N THR A 148 0.13 11.96 9.40
CA THR A 148 -0.07 12.10 7.94
C THR A 148 -0.66 10.84 7.31
N THR A 149 -0.72 9.75 8.07
CA THR A 149 -1.18 8.44 7.61
C THR A 149 -1.73 7.67 8.81
N ILE A 150 -2.89 7.03 8.64
CA ILE A 150 -3.49 6.12 9.64
C ILE A 150 -3.59 4.75 8.98
N MET A 151 -3.15 3.70 9.67
CA MET A 151 -3.38 2.32 9.26
C MET A 151 -4.33 1.64 10.24
N ARG A 152 -5.34 0.95 9.73
CA ARG A 152 -6.25 0.12 10.50
C ARG A 152 -6.17 -1.32 10.01
N CYS A 153 -5.94 -2.25 10.94
CA CYS A 153 -6.07 -3.67 10.70
C CYS A 153 -7.32 -4.20 11.42
N ALA A 154 -7.98 -5.20 10.82
CA ALA A 154 -9.09 -5.89 11.49
C ALA A 154 -8.64 -6.84 12.61
N THR A 155 -7.35 -7.23 12.64
CA THR A 155 -6.81 -8.19 13.61
C THR A 155 -5.98 -7.51 14.69
N ASN A 156 -6.14 -7.99 15.93
CA ASN A 156 -5.50 -7.41 17.11
C ASN A 156 -4.02 -7.81 17.28
N ASP A 157 -3.59 -8.89 16.62
CA ASP A 157 -2.24 -9.45 16.77
C ASP A 157 -1.24 -8.91 15.73
N SER A 158 -1.68 -7.93 14.92
CA SER A 158 -0.89 -7.36 13.83
C SER A 158 0.20 -6.41 14.31
N ASN A 159 1.40 -6.59 13.78
CA ASN A 159 2.50 -5.67 13.99
C ASN A 159 2.41 -4.53 12.98
N ILE A 160 1.90 -3.38 13.43
CA ILE A 160 1.70 -2.18 12.62
C ILE A 160 2.89 -1.23 12.77
N LEU A 161 3.52 -0.86 11.65
CA LEU A 161 4.59 0.12 11.57
C LEU A 161 4.12 1.33 10.75
N ILE A 162 3.94 2.46 11.43
CA ILE A 162 3.69 3.77 10.80
C ILE A 162 4.91 4.66 11.08
N PRO A 163 5.62 5.15 10.04
CA PRO A 163 6.73 6.08 10.24
C PRO A 163 6.28 7.35 10.97
N GLN A 164 6.94 7.65 12.09
CA GLN A 164 6.72 8.90 12.82
C GLN A 164 7.60 10.02 12.24
N LYS A 165 7.07 11.25 12.17
CA LYS A 165 7.91 12.41 11.85
C LYS A 165 8.99 12.59 12.92
N LYS A 166 10.24 12.78 12.51
CA LYS A 166 11.24 13.40 13.37
C LYS A 166 10.82 14.86 13.63
N LYS A 167 10.77 15.29 14.91
CA LYS A 167 10.63 16.71 15.25
C LYS A 167 11.75 17.47 14.52
N LYS A 168 11.42 18.56 13.83
CA LYS A 168 12.43 19.52 13.37
C LYS A 168 13.28 19.91 14.58
N MET A 169 14.59 19.74 14.49
CA MET A 169 15.51 20.54 15.31
C MET A 169 15.42 21.96 14.76
N GLU A 170 14.96 22.88 15.61
CA GLU A 170 15.05 24.33 15.40
C GLU A 170 16.50 24.80 15.50
#